data_AF-A0A1B6LMB2-F1
#
_entry.id   AF-A0A1B6LMB2-F1
#
_cell.length_a   1.000
_cell.length_b   1.000
_cell.length_c   1.000
_cell.angle_alpha   90.00
_cell.angle_beta   90.00
_cell.angle_gamma   90.00
#
_symmetry.space_group_name_H-M   'P 1'
#
loop_
_entity.id
_entity.type
_entity.pdbx_description
1 polymer ?
#
loop_
_entity_poly.entity_id
_entity_poly.type
_entity_poly.pdbx_seq_one_letter_code
_entity_poly.pdbx_strand_id
1 'polypeptide(L)'
;PDDTISEADVKQFCRHAASLAVIRGTCIADEYDPRSSAVNTIAQSLENPDSLMVYYVMLRGVDRFFAEYNTYPGEFDDQVEPDIVKLKACIAKLLNEWGCPSLAKDDYVHEICRYGGAELHSVSAFLGGCIGQEVIKLVTGQYKPINNTFLYDAITSNTSVFFL
;
A
#
# COMPACT_ATOMS: atom_id res chain seq x y z
N PRO A 1 -22.70 -12.98 32.89
CA PRO A 1 -22.47 -13.36 34.30
C PRO A 1 -21.63 -12.28 34.99
N ASP A 2 -21.85 -12.03 36.27
CA ASP A 2 -21.28 -10.86 36.96
C ASP A 2 -19.74 -10.88 37.07
N ASP A 3 -19.11 -12.05 36.85
CA ASP A 3 -17.65 -12.25 36.91
C ASP A 3 -16.98 -12.50 35.54
N THR A 4 -17.51 -11.91 34.46
CA THR A 4 -16.92 -12.12 33.11
C THR A 4 -15.61 -11.33 32.92
N ILE A 5 -15.37 -10.30 33.71
CA ILE A 5 -14.19 -9.42 33.64
C ILE A 5 -13.39 -9.60 34.94
N SER A 6 -12.13 -9.99 34.83
CA SER A 6 -11.30 -10.25 36.01
C SER A 6 -10.81 -8.94 36.66
N GLU A 7 -10.47 -8.99 37.96
CA GLU A 7 -9.85 -7.85 38.65
C GLU A 7 -8.51 -7.44 38.00
N ALA A 8 -7.79 -8.40 37.41
CA ALA A 8 -6.56 -8.13 36.67
C ALA A 8 -6.84 -7.27 35.42
N ASP A 9 -7.90 -7.58 34.67
CA ASP A 9 -8.33 -6.79 33.51
C ASP A 9 -8.73 -5.37 33.92
N VAL A 10 -9.46 -5.23 35.03
CA VAL A 10 -9.85 -3.91 35.58
C VAL A 10 -8.61 -3.11 35.96
N LYS A 11 -7.62 -3.72 36.63
CA LYS A 11 -6.36 -3.06 36.99
C LYS A 11 -5.58 -2.61 35.76
N GLN A 12 -5.50 -3.47 34.74
CA GLN A 12 -4.82 -3.14 33.49
C GLN A 12 -5.53 -2.01 32.75
N PHE A 13 -6.86 -2.06 32.67
CA PHE A 13 -7.68 -0.99 32.09
C PHE A 13 -7.45 0.34 32.81
N CYS A 14 -7.59 0.39 34.13
CA CYS A 14 -7.39 1.61 34.91
C CYS A 14 -5.96 2.18 34.75
N ARG A 15 -4.94 1.30 34.69
CA ARG A 15 -3.54 1.71 34.48
C ARG A 15 -3.33 2.36 33.09
N HIS A 16 -4.03 1.88 32.07
CA HIS A 16 -3.82 2.30 30.68
C HIS A 16 -5.00 3.10 30.09
N ALA A 17 -5.93 3.57 30.93
CA ALA A 17 -7.14 4.25 30.49
C ALA A 17 -6.87 5.46 29.59
N ALA A 18 -5.80 6.21 29.85
CA ALA A 18 -5.38 7.36 29.04
C ALA A 18 -4.75 6.99 27.69
N SER A 19 -4.44 5.70 27.45
CA SER A 19 -3.74 5.22 26.26
C SER A 19 -4.56 4.22 25.44
N LEU A 20 -5.85 4.07 25.75
CA LEU A 20 -6.76 3.23 24.98
C LEU A 20 -6.76 3.69 23.51
N ALA A 21 -6.73 2.70 22.62
CA ALA A 21 -6.74 2.93 21.18
C ALA A 21 -7.71 1.94 20.54
N VAL A 22 -8.45 2.43 19.56
CA VAL A 22 -9.32 1.62 18.71
C VAL A 22 -8.93 1.95 17.28
N ILE A 23 -8.56 0.93 16.52
CA ILE A 23 -8.19 1.07 15.11
C ILE A 23 -9.30 0.41 14.28
N ARG A 24 -9.80 1.15 13.30
CA ARG A 24 -10.84 0.70 12.37
C ARG A 24 -10.32 0.94 10.97
N GLY A 25 -9.87 -0.14 10.33
CA GLY A 25 -9.49 -0.09 8.93
C GLY A 25 -10.70 0.01 8.02
N THR A 26 -10.46 0.27 6.74
CA THR A 26 -11.47 0.22 5.69
C THR A 26 -11.58 -1.19 5.12
N CYS A 27 -12.71 -1.48 4.47
CA CYS A 27 -12.84 -2.69 3.68
C CYS A 27 -12.00 -2.55 2.40
N ILE A 28 -11.27 -3.60 2.03
CA ILE A 28 -10.50 -3.61 0.77
C ILE A 28 -11.41 -3.39 -0.46
N ALA A 29 -12.68 -3.79 -0.39
CA ALA A 29 -13.64 -3.54 -1.47
C ALA A 29 -13.92 -2.04 -1.65
N ASP A 30 -13.93 -1.27 -0.56
CA ASP A 30 -14.15 0.18 -0.62
C ASP A 30 -12.93 0.87 -1.22
N GLU A 31 -11.71 0.44 -0.87
CA GLU A 31 -10.46 0.93 -1.47
C GLU A 31 -10.40 0.72 -3.00
N TYR A 32 -11.04 -0.34 -3.50
CA TYR A 32 -11.07 -0.65 -4.93
C TYR A 32 -12.22 0.06 -5.69
N ASP A 33 -13.21 0.63 -5.00
CA ASP A 33 -14.28 1.40 -5.66
C ASP A 33 -13.71 2.75 -6.16
N PRO A 34 -13.78 3.04 -7.48
CA PRO A 34 -13.34 4.32 -8.04
C PRO A 34 -14.05 5.55 -7.48
N ARG A 35 -15.15 5.37 -6.74
CA ARG A 35 -15.95 6.44 -6.13
C ARG A 35 -15.68 6.60 -4.63
N SER A 36 -14.76 5.82 -4.07
CA SER A 36 -14.45 5.88 -2.64
C SER A 36 -13.65 7.12 -2.27
N SER A 37 -13.63 7.44 -0.98
CA SER A 37 -12.79 8.53 -0.45
C SER A 37 -11.30 8.27 -0.62
N ALA A 38 -10.87 7.01 -0.83
CA ALA A 38 -9.49 6.63 -1.09
C ALA A 38 -8.91 7.43 -2.26
N VAL A 39 -9.71 7.61 -3.31
CA VAL A 39 -9.34 8.35 -4.52
C VAL A 39 -8.98 9.80 -4.21
N ASN A 40 -9.68 10.45 -3.28
CA ASN A 40 -9.34 11.81 -2.86
C ASN A 40 -7.99 11.84 -2.12
N THR A 41 -7.73 10.86 -1.25
CA THR A 41 -6.44 10.73 -0.55
C THR A 41 -5.31 10.49 -1.54
N ILE A 42 -5.53 9.64 -2.57
CA ILE A 42 -4.57 9.37 -3.64
C ILE A 42 -4.29 10.67 -4.41
N ALA A 43 -5.33 11.35 -4.90
CA ALA A 43 -5.19 12.59 -5.67
C ALA A 43 -4.39 13.67 -4.91
N GLN A 44 -4.73 13.92 -3.65
CA GLN A 44 -4.02 14.88 -2.80
C GLN A 44 -2.57 14.47 -2.56
N SER A 45 -2.32 13.17 -2.33
CA SER A 45 -0.97 12.66 -2.09
C SER A 45 -0.09 12.75 -3.34
N LEU A 46 -0.68 12.67 -4.55
CA LEU A 46 0.03 12.79 -5.82
C LEU A 46 0.40 14.24 -6.18
N GLU A 47 -0.16 15.26 -5.52
CA GLU A 47 0.28 16.64 -5.68
C GLU A 47 1.73 16.83 -5.22
N ASN A 48 2.19 16.00 -4.27
CA ASN A 48 3.59 15.93 -3.88
C ASN A 48 4.34 14.90 -4.76
N PRO A 49 5.28 15.33 -5.62
CA PRO A 49 6.01 14.44 -6.51
C PRO A 49 6.94 13.45 -5.79
N ASP A 50 7.26 13.69 -4.52
CA ASP A 50 8.10 12.81 -3.69
C ASP A 50 7.27 11.86 -2.80
N SER A 51 5.94 11.88 -2.95
CA SER A 51 5.05 11.00 -2.21
C SER A 51 5.18 9.54 -2.67
N LEU A 52 5.31 8.63 -1.70
CA LEU A 52 5.33 7.19 -2.00
C LEU A 52 3.99 6.68 -2.56
N MET A 53 2.93 7.49 -2.54
CA MET A 53 1.64 7.15 -3.18
C MET A 53 1.80 6.79 -4.66
N VAL A 54 2.81 7.34 -5.34
CA VAL A 54 3.10 6.96 -6.73
C VAL A 54 3.30 5.45 -6.88
N TYR A 55 3.97 4.79 -5.91
CA TYR A 55 4.17 3.34 -5.95
C TYR A 55 2.86 2.57 -5.77
N TYR A 56 1.92 3.07 -4.98
CA TYR A 56 0.59 2.47 -4.90
C TYR A 56 -0.14 2.52 -6.24
N VAL A 57 -0.13 3.68 -6.92
CA VAL A 57 -0.69 3.83 -8.27
C VAL A 57 0.00 2.89 -9.26
N MET A 58 1.34 2.78 -9.20
CA MET A 58 2.11 1.87 -10.03
C MET A 58 1.68 0.42 -9.83
N LEU A 59 1.58 -0.04 -8.57
CA LEU A 59 1.16 -1.41 -8.26
C LEU A 59 -0.26 -1.70 -8.79
N ARG A 60 -1.20 -0.77 -8.61
CA ARG A 60 -2.55 -0.88 -9.20
C ARG A 60 -2.51 -0.88 -10.73
N GLY A 61 -1.57 -0.17 -11.33
CA GLY A 61 -1.29 -0.18 -12.76
C GLY A 61 -0.73 -1.53 -13.25
N VAL A 62 0.17 -2.14 -12.48
CA VAL A 62 0.72 -3.48 -12.73
C VAL A 62 -0.37 -4.54 -12.66
N ASP A 63 -1.26 -4.49 -11.67
CA ASP A 63 -2.39 -5.42 -11.58
C ASP A 63 -3.30 -5.32 -12.81
N ARG A 64 -3.57 -4.09 -13.28
CA ARG A 64 -4.33 -3.87 -14.51
C ARG A 64 -3.59 -4.38 -15.74
N PHE A 65 -2.29 -4.15 -15.82
CA PHE A 65 -1.46 -4.67 -16.90
C PHE A 65 -1.51 -6.21 -16.94
N PHE A 66 -1.36 -6.86 -15.78
CA PHE A 66 -1.46 -8.32 -15.68
C PHE A 66 -2.84 -8.82 -16.10
N ALA A 67 -3.92 -8.12 -15.72
CA ALA A 67 -5.27 -8.47 -16.15
C ALA A 67 -5.48 -8.33 -17.67
N GLU A 68 -4.82 -7.35 -18.33
CA GLU A 68 -4.94 -7.13 -19.78
C GLU A 68 -4.02 -8.04 -20.61
N TYR A 69 -2.80 -8.34 -20.14
CA TYR A 69 -1.75 -9.00 -20.92
C TYR A 69 -1.29 -10.36 -20.37
N ASN A 70 -1.73 -10.74 -19.16
CA ASN A 70 -1.42 -12.01 -18.50
C ASN A 70 0.09 -12.29 -18.35
N THR A 71 0.87 -11.23 -18.15
CA THR A 71 2.32 -11.22 -17.90
C THR A 71 2.65 -9.98 -17.07
N TYR A 72 3.78 -9.99 -16.36
CA TYR A 72 4.24 -8.80 -15.65
C TYR A 72 5.02 -7.87 -16.59
N PRO A 73 4.93 -6.54 -16.40
CA PRO A 73 5.64 -5.60 -17.26
C PRO A 73 7.15 -5.79 -17.13
N GLY A 74 7.84 -5.99 -18.26
CA GLY A 74 9.29 -6.15 -18.32
C GLY A 74 9.81 -7.48 -17.75
N GLU A 75 8.95 -8.50 -17.65
CA GLU A 75 9.32 -9.88 -17.27
C GLU A 75 10.35 -10.49 -18.25
N PHE A 76 10.31 -10.09 -19.52
CA PHE A 76 11.25 -10.49 -20.56
C PHE A 76 12.09 -9.29 -21.04
N ASP A 77 13.41 -9.48 -21.14
CA ASP A 77 14.36 -8.40 -21.50
C ASP A 77 14.03 -7.72 -22.84
N ASP A 78 13.49 -8.46 -23.81
CA ASP A 78 13.10 -7.95 -25.13
C ASP A 78 11.75 -7.22 -25.13
N GLN A 79 10.98 -7.32 -24.05
CA GLN A 79 9.65 -6.72 -23.91
C GLN A 79 9.62 -5.45 -23.06
N VAL A 80 10.73 -5.07 -22.42
CA VAL A 80 10.81 -3.87 -21.55
C VAL A 80 10.32 -2.59 -22.25
N GLU A 81 10.85 -2.28 -23.44
CA GLU A 81 10.47 -1.08 -24.20
C GLU A 81 9.00 -1.08 -24.66
N PRO A 82 8.47 -2.17 -25.28
CA PRO A 82 7.04 -2.29 -25.56
C PRO A 82 6.15 -2.17 -24.31
N ASP A 83 6.57 -2.75 -23.20
CA ASP A 83 5.77 -2.81 -21.98
C ASP A 83 5.69 -1.46 -21.27
N ILE A 84 6.72 -0.61 -21.38
CA ILE A 84 6.65 0.78 -20.90
C ILE A 84 5.45 1.52 -21.49
N VAL A 85 5.23 1.39 -22.81
CA VAL A 85 4.12 2.05 -23.50
C VAL A 85 2.77 1.48 -23.05
N LYS A 86 2.67 0.16 -22.94
CA LYS A 86 1.46 -0.54 -22.48
C LYS A 86 1.13 -0.19 -21.02
N LEU A 87 2.11 -0.23 -20.12
CA LEU A 87 1.94 0.09 -18.70
C LEU A 87 1.53 1.55 -18.51
N LYS A 88 2.15 2.47 -19.25
CA LYS A 88 1.75 3.88 -19.27
C LYS A 88 0.28 4.05 -19.68
N ALA A 89 -0.18 3.29 -20.68
CA ALA A 89 -1.59 3.31 -21.08
C ALA A 89 -2.52 2.76 -19.98
N CYS A 90 -2.15 1.67 -19.30
CA CYS A 90 -2.92 1.13 -18.17
C CYS A 90 -3.03 2.13 -17.02
N ILE A 91 -1.93 2.78 -16.64
CA ILE A 91 -1.90 3.82 -15.59
C ILE A 91 -2.73 5.04 -16.00
N ALA A 92 -2.63 5.48 -17.25
CA ALA A 92 -3.43 6.60 -17.75
C ALA A 92 -4.94 6.29 -17.68
N LYS A 93 -5.37 5.09 -18.07
CA LYS A 93 -6.78 4.67 -17.92
C LYS A 93 -7.21 4.69 -16.46
N LEU A 94 -6.38 4.16 -15.56
CA LEU A 94 -6.64 4.10 -14.12
C LEU A 94 -6.81 5.50 -13.50
N LEU A 95 -5.89 6.42 -13.79
CA LEU A 95 -5.95 7.79 -13.30
C LEU A 95 -7.17 8.55 -13.82
N ASN A 96 -7.55 8.31 -15.08
CA ASN A 96 -8.77 8.89 -15.66
C ASN A 96 -10.03 8.37 -14.95
N GLU A 97 -10.11 7.08 -14.64
CA GLU A 97 -11.24 6.49 -13.90
C GLU A 97 -11.36 7.06 -12.48
N TRP A 98 -10.23 7.43 -11.87
CA TRP A 98 -10.17 8.07 -10.55
C TRP A 98 -10.32 9.59 -10.60
N GLY A 99 -10.32 10.22 -11.77
CA GLY A 99 -10.29 11.68 -11.89
C GLY A 99 -9.01 12.32 -11.31
N CYS A 100 -7.92 11.56 -11.22
CA CYS A 100 -6.62 12.03 -10.75
C CYS A 100 -5.83 12.70 -11.89
N PRO A 101 -4.96 13.68 -11.58
CA PRO A 101 -4.05 14.22 -12.57
C PRO A 101 -3.07 13.15 -13.08
N SER A 102 -2.55 13.35 -14.29
CA SER A 102 -1.46 12.52 -14.82
C SER A 102 -0.23 12.63 -13.93
N LEU A 103 0.53 11.53 -13.83
CA LEU A 103 1.78 11.51 -13.08
C LEU A 103 2.79 12.53 -13.64
N ALA A 104 3.54 13.16 -12.74
CA ALA A 104 4.51 14.18 -13.10
C ALA A 104 5.79 13.62 -13.76
N LYS A 105 6.16 12.37 -13.47
CA LYS A 105 7.39 11.73 -13.95
C LYS A 105 7.09 10.35 -14.53
N ASP A 106 7.54 10.14 -15.76
CA ASP A 106 7.47 8.82 -16.42
C ASP A 106 8.53 7.84 -15.88
N ASP A 107 9.54 8.34 -15.16
CA ASP A 107 10.66 7.55 -14.61
C ASP A 107 10.20 6.32 -13.80
N TYR A 108 9.09 6.46 -13.06
CA TYR A 108 8.52 5.34 -12.29
C TYR A 108 7.99 4.22 -13.18
N VAL A 109 7.45 4.53 -14.36
CA VAL A 109 6.96 3.52 -15.31
C VAL A 109 8.15 2.72 -15.86
N HIS A 110 9.23 3.42 -16.22
CA HIS A 110 10.47 2.78 -16.64
C HIS A 110 11.06 1.89 -15.54
N GLU A 111 11.07 2.36 -14.30
CA GLU A 111 11.64 1.62 -13.18
C GLU A 111 10.80 0.37 -12.83
N ILE A 112 9.47 0.44 -12.94
CA ILE A 112 8.58 -0.71 -12.71
C ILE A 112 8.78 -1.78 -13.79
N CYS A 113 8.89 -1.39 -15.06
CA CYS A 113 9.25 -2.33 -16.13
C CYS A 113 10.65 -2.92 -15.91
N ARG A 114 11.60 -2.13 -15.41
CA ARG A 114 12.95 -2.61 -15.08
C ARG A 114 12.96 -3.63 -13.94
N TYR A 115 12.04 -3.55 -12.99
CA TYR A 115 11.93 -4.56 -11.93
C TYR A 115 11.57 -5.94 -12.48
N GLY A 116 10.82 -6.01 -13.59
CA GLY A 116 10.48 -7.26 -14.27
C GLY A 116 9.75 -8.28 -13.38
N GLY A 117 8.98 -7.80 -12.38
CA GLY A 117 8.31 -8.67 -11.41
C GLY A 117 9.24 -9.38 -10.41
N ALA A 118 10.50 -8.96 -10.29
CA ALA A 118 11.46 -9.58 -9.39
C ALA A 118 11.13 -9.36 -7.90
N GLU A 119 11.36 -10.38 -7.10
CA GLU A 119 11.26 -10.33 -5.63
C GLU A 119 12.67 -10.35 -5.00
N LEU A 120 13.14 -9.20 -4.52
CA LEU A 120 14.47 -9.08 -3.92
C LEU A 120 14.48 -9.54 -2.46
N HIS A 121 15.37 -10.48 -2.13
CA HIS A 121 15.49 -11.05 -0.78
C HIS A 121 15.61 -10.00 0.34
N SER A 122 16.40 -8.94 0.15
CA SER A 122 16.58 -7.89 1.15
C SER A 122 15.31 -7.09 1.41
N VAL A 123 14.52 -6.82 0.37
CA VAL A 123 13.24 -6.10 0.47
C VAL A 123 12.20 -6.99 1.14
N SER A 124 12.11 -8.26 0.74
CA SER A 124 11.22 -9.23 1.39
C SER A 124 11.59 -9.48 2.86
N ALA A 125 12.87 -9.53 3.19
CA ALA A 125 13.32 -9.68 4.58
C ALA A 125 12.92 -8.47 5.44
N PHE A 126 13.06 -7.25 4.92
CA PHE A 126 12.61 -6.04 5.61
C PHE A 126 11.10 -6.05 5.85
N LEU A 127 10.31 -6.29 4.79
CA LEU A 127 8.84 -6.35 4.89
C LEU A 127 8.39 -7.50 5.81
N GLY A 128 9.03 -8.66 5.75
CA GLY A 128 8.75 -9.80 6.62
C GLY A 128 8.93 -9.46 8.11
N GLY A 129 9.95 -8.66 8.44
CA GLY A 129 10.14 -8.15 9.81
C GLY A 129 9.01 -7.22 10.26
N CYS A 130 8.60 -6.27 9.41
CA CYS A 130 7.48 -5.38 9.70
C CYS A 130 6.17 -6.14 9.87
N ILE A 131 5.84 -7.03 8.92
CA ILE A 131 4.62 -7.84 8.94
C ILE A 131 4.61 -8.75 10.18
N GLY A 132 5.72 -9.41 10.50
CA GLY A 132 5.84 -10.27 11.67
C GLY A 132 5.51 -9.52 12.97
N GLN A 133 5.99 -8.29 13.11
CA GLN A 133 5.67 -7.46 14.27
C GLN A 133 4.20 -7.02 14.28
N GLU A 134 3.61 -6.64 13.15
CA GLU A 134 2.17 -6.30 13.07
C GLU A 134 1.28 -7.47 13.48
N VAL A 135 1.63 -8.70 13.08
CA VAL A 135 0.91 -9.91 13.49
C VAL A 135 1.01 -10.11 15.01
N ILE A 136 2.18 -9.91 15.62
CA ILE A 136 2.35 -10.00 17.08
C ILE A 136 1.45 -8.98 17.79
N LYS A 137 1.34 -7.74 17.30
CA LYS A 137 0.45 -6.72 17.87
C LYS A 137 -1.01 -7.17 17.86
N LEU A 138 -1.47 -7.72 16.73
CA LEU A 138 -2.84 -8.20 16.59
C LEU A 138 -3.15 -9.39 17.50
N VAL A 139 -2.26 -10.38 17.56
CA VAL A 139 -2.44 -11.59 18.38
C VAL A 139 -2.43 -11.27 19.88
N THR A 140 -1.55 -10.36 20.30
CA THR A 140 -1.40 -10.01 21.72
C THR A 140 -2.40 -8.97 22.19
N GLY A 141 -3.03 -8.24 21.28
CA GLY A 141 -3.80 -7.03 21.63
C GLY A 141 -2.96 -5.94 22.28
N GLN A 142 -1.64 -5.97 22.05
CA GLN A 142 -0.68 -5.01 22.62
C GLN A 142 -0.12 -4.11 21.50
N TYR A 143 0.24 -2.88 21.88
CA TYR A 143 0.66 -1.82 20.97
C TYR A 143 -0.43 -1.36 19.98
N LYS A 144 -0.09 -0.38 19.14
CA LYS A 144 -0.97 0.15 18.10
C LYS A 144 -0.52 -0.40 16.74
N PRO A 145 -1.36 -1.19 16.04
CA PRO A 145 -1.05 -1.61 14.69
C PRO A 145 -1.10 -0.43 13.70
N ILE A 146 -0.48 -0.62 12.54
CA ILE A 146 -0.58 0.32 11.41
C ILE A 146 -2.03 0.35 10.93
N ASN A 147 -2.49 1.52 10.50
CA ASN A 147 -3.83 1.71 9.99
C ASN A 147 -3.81 1.74 8.44
N ASN A 148 -4.39 0.70 7.82
CA ASN A 148 -4.46 0.46 6.37
C ASN A 148 -3.12 0.17 5.69
N THR A 149 -2.59 1.10 4.88
CA THR A 149 -1.62 0.79 3.83
C THR A 149 -0.24 1.32 4.18
N PHE A 150 0.74 0.44 4.21
CA PHE A 150 2.15 0.78 4.43
C PHE A 150 2.94 0.59 3.14
N LEU A 151 3.61 1.65 2.68
CA LEU A 151 4.48 1.62 1.51
C LEU A 151 5.93 1.77 1.96
N TYR A 152 6.80 0.97 1.35
CA TYR A 152 8.24 0.99 1.55
C TYR A 152 8.94 1.14 0.20
N ASP A 153 9.75 2.19 0.08
CA ASP A 153 10.66 2.38 -1.04
C ASP A 153 12.08 2.01 -0.60
N ALA A 154 12.59 0.91 -1.12
CA ALA A 154 13.94 0.42 -0.84
C ALA A 154 15.04 1.23 -1.54
N ILE A 155 14.74 1.95 -2.62
CA ILE A 155 15.71 2.79 -3.34
C ILE A 155 16.11 3.98 -2.47
N THR A 156 15.12 4.67 -1.92
CA THR A 156 15.34 5.85 -1.07
C THR A 156 15.36 5.51 0.43
N SER A 157 15.05 4.26 0.79
CA SER A 157 14.90 3.79 2.17
C SER A 157 13.84 4.56 2.97
N ASN A 158 12.79 5.01 2.30
CA ASN A 158 11.67 5.74 2.90
C ASN A 158 10.45 4.84 3.10
N THR A 159 9.64 5.20 4.09
CA THR A 159 8.36 4.52 4.37
C THR A 159 7.25 5.55 4.53
N SER A 160 6.01 5.18 4.25
CA SER A 160 4.84 6.02 4.45
C SER A 160 3.61 5.17 4.74
N VAL A 161 2.72 5.70 5.57
CA VAL A 161 1.44 5.06 5.89
C VAL A 161 0.32 5.93 5.34
N PHE A 162 -0.62 5.31 4.64
CA PHE A 162 -1.78 5.96 4.07
C PHE A 162 -3.06 5.28 4.53
N PHE A 163 -4.07 6.10 4.81
CA PHE A 163 -5.42 5.62 5.07
C PHE A 163 -6.23 5.72 3.77
N LEU A 164 -6.33 4.60 3.07
CA LEU A 164 -7.06 4.45 1.82
C LEU A 164 -8.49 3.94 2.07
#